data_AF-A0A7J3APT7-F1
#
_entry.id   AF-A0A7J3APT7-F1
#
_cell.length_a   1.000
_cell.length_b   1.000
_cell.length_c   1.000
_cell.angle_alpha   90.00
_cell.angle_beta   90.00
_cell.angle_gamma   90.00
#
_symmetry.space_group_name_H-M   'P 1'
#
loop_
_entity.id
_entity.type
_entity.pdbx_description
1 polymer ?
#
loop_
_entity_poly.entity_id
_entity_poly.type
_entity_poly.pdbx_seq_one_letter_code
_entity_poly.pdbx_strand_id
1 'polypeptide(L)'
;MRSAFALMAILAITLCSFSAIAHSPLGTGDGTTLATASVIPDPAKSWAIYSSLDDEHAVRYYMFEIEKGERIYVSLIISAGARNAGFLPSFALMGPNLTDENAALLPSYAERLPDEGNGIIVIEGELPAQGTYEPFSPSGYYEIGELDIDAPASGQYYIVVFYDPEETPGGNFALAVGYLEEFTLEEWLFLPFTLISVYAWSGMSIILVLAPIAIVLVLGIAWLYSRHRNGKTPKSSAQGMTGIAGVLALSWGANVVFEMISALTYTMIGSEIVITIGFAGVSVLIGMYMLKVALGDEPKIPVRRGILLIAFGGLMIAFLSGFLIGPILAISVGISTFFGEKERQGQAPR
;
A
#
# COMPACT_ATOMS: atom_id res chain seq x y z
N MET A 1 -20.04 24.97 1.42
CA MET A 1 -19.87 23.89 2.41
C MET A 1 -20.76 22.68 2.11
N ARG A 2 -22.08 22.84 1.94
CA ARG A 2 -22.97 21.72 1.54
C ARG A 2 -22.60 21.10 0.18
N SER A 3 -22.27 21.92 -0.81
CA SER A 3 -21.80 21.49 -2.14
C SER A 3 -20.46 20.73 -2.09
N ALA A 4 -19.49 21.21 -1.31
CA ALA A 4 -18.20 20.54 -1.15
C ALA A 4 -18.32 19.18 -0.43
N PHE A 5 -19.27 19.05 0.51
CA PHE A 5 -19.53 17.78 1.19
C PHE A 5 -20.21 16.76 0.27
N ALA A 6 -21.21 17.20 -0.51
CA ALA A 6 -21.84 16.34 -1.51
C ALA A 6 -20.82 15.88 -2.57
N LEU A 7 -19.96 16.78 -3.04
CA LEU A 7 -18.91 16.44 -3.98
C LEU A 7 -17.89 15.44 -3.40
N MET A 8 -17.48 15.62 -2.14
CA MET A 8 -16.58 14.70 -1.46
C MET A 8 -17.23 13.33 -1.22
N ALA A 9 -18.52 13.29 -0.86
CA ALA A 9 -19.25 12.05 -0.70
C ALA A 9 -19.42 11.32 -2.04
N ILE A 10 -19.75 12.04 -3.11
CA ILE A 10 -19.82 11.48 -4.46
C ILE A 10 -18.44 10.97 -4.88
N LEU A 11 -17.39 11.75 -4.70
CA LEU A 11 -16.01 11.36 -4.98
C LEU A 11 -15.61 10.10 -4.21
N ALA A 12 -15.91 10.05 -2.90
CA ALA A 12 -15.62 8.90 -2.06
C ALA A 12 -16.38 7.65 -2.54
N ILE A 13 -17.67 7.78 -2.83
CA ILE A 13 -18.49 6.67 -3.35
C ILE A 13 -17.94 6.19 -4.70
N THR A 14 -17.58 7.10 -5.62
CA THR A 14 -17.01 6.73 -6.91
C THR A 14 -15.67 6.05 -6.76
N LEU A 15 -14.79 6.52 -5.87
CA LEU A 15 -13.47 5.93 -5.64
C LEU A 15 -13.55 4.56 -4.97
N CYS A 16 -14.47 4.38 -4.01
CA CYS A 16 -14.75 3.07 -3.41
C CYS A 16 -15.44 2.09 -4.38
N SER A 17 -15.90 2.55 -5.56
CA SER A 17 -16.49 1.70 -6.59
C SER A 17 -15.45 1.17 -7.59
N PHE A 18 -14.21 1.67 -7.57
CA PHE A 18 -13.11 1.04 -8.29
C PHE A 18 -12.64 -0.17 -7.48
N SER A 19 -12.62 -1.36 -8.09
CA SER A 19 -11.95 -2.51 -7.50
C SER A 19 -10.50 -2.12 -7.26
N ALA A 20 -10.07 -2.19 -6.00
CA ALA A 20 -8.70 -1.93 -5.63
C ALA A 20 -7.89 -3.17 -5.98
N ILE A 21 -7.28 -3.17 -7.17
CA ILE A 21 -6.22 -4.11 -7.55
C ILE A 21 -5.02 -3.81 -6.68
N ALA A 22 -5.06 -4.35 -5.48
CA ALA A 22 -4.02 -4.22 -4.51
C ALA A 22 -3.69 -5.64 -4.03
N HIS A 23 -2.42 -5.89 -3.86
CA HIS A 23 -1.92 -7.14 -3.34
C HIS A 23 -1.65 -7.04 -1.84
N SER A 24 -1.92 -8.11 -1.07
CA SER A 24 -1.57 -8.13 0.35
C SER A 24 -0.07 -8.40 0.55
N PRO A 25 0.64 -7.65 1.40
CA PRO A 25 2.05 -7.89 1.69
C PRO A 25 2.24 -9.20 2.48
N LEU A 26 3.21 -10.03 2.08
CA LEU A 26 3.62 -11.23 2.82
C LEU A 26 5.10 -11.12 3.22
N GLY A 27 5.41 -11.35 4.50
CA GLY A 27 6.79 -11.44 5.00
C GLY A 27 7.38 -12.82 4.70
N THR A 28 8.61 -12.86 4.18
CA THR A 28 9.28 -14.10 3.77
C THR A 28 10.26 -14.57 4.83
N GLY A 29 10.41 -15.89 5.02
CA GLY A 29 11.54 -16.48 5.74
C GLY A 29 12.82 -16.40 4.90
N ASP A 30 13.86 -17.14 5.30
CA ASP A 30 15.16 -17.12 4.59
C ASP A 30 15.00 -17.50 3.10
N GLY A 31 14.20 -18.53 2.79
CA GLY A 31 13.78 -18.83 1.41
C GLY A 31 14.94 -19.07 0.44
N THR A 32 16.10 -19.51 0.91
CA THR A 32 17.31 -19.65 0.10
C THR A 32 17.47 -21.04 -0.52
N THR A 33 16.66 -22.01 -0.10
CA THR A 33 16.63 -23.40 -0.58
C THR A 33 15.19 -23.90 -0.70
N LEU A 34 14.96 -25.03 -1.38
CA LEU A 34 13.63 -25.67 -1.44
C LEU A 34 13.12 -26.04 -0.04
N ALA A 35 14.01 -26.49 0.84
CA ALA A 35 13.68 -26.86 2.20
C ALA A 35 13.28 -25.67 3.09
N THR A 36 13.74 -24.46 2.75
CA THR A 36 13.46 -23.23 3.50
C THR A 36 12.51 -22.29 2.75
N ALA A 37 11.88 -22.77 1.68
CA ALA A 37 11.00 -21.99 0.82
C ALA A 37 9.91 -21.28 1.63
N SER A 38 9.68 -20.01 1.30
CA SER A 38 8.66 -19.22 1.97
C SER A 38 7.26 -19.68 1.56
N VAL A 39 6.43 -19.99 2.54
CA VAL A 39 5.06 -20.47 2.29
C VAL A 39 4.17 -19.31 1.86
N ILE A 40 3.52 -19.46 0.71
CA ILE A 40 2.44 -18.58 0.24
C ILE A 40 1.11 -19.22 0.67
N PRO A 41 0.43 -18.66 1.69
CA PRO A 41 -0.86 -19.20 2.14
C PRO A 41 -1.95 -18.81 1.14
N ASP A 42 -2.82 -19.74 0.77
CA ASP A 42 -3.92 -19.49 -0.19
C ASP A 42 -3.43 -18.83 -1.49
N PRO A 43 -2.95 -19.63 -2.47
CA PRO A 43 -2.41 -19.10 -3.73
C PRO A 43 -3.47 -18.45 -4.63
N ALA A 44 -4.77 -18.54 -4.29
CA ALA A 44 -5.82 -17.84 -5.01
C ALA A 44 -5.91 -16.37 -4.58
N LYS A 45 -5.62 -16.06 -3.30
CA LYS A 45 -5.55 -14.67 -2.81
C LYS A 45 -4.40 -13.91 -3.47
N SER A 46 -4.66 -12.66 -3.84
CA SER A 46 -3.68 -11.73 -4.43
C SER A 46 -2.66 -11.28 -3.37
N TRP A 47 -1.47 -11.88 -3.40
CA TRP A 47 -0.30 -11.53 -2.58
C TRP A 47 0.72 -10.72 -3.38
N ALA A 48 1.46 -9.83 -2.71
CA ALA A 48 2.65 -9.16 -3.23
C ALA A 48 3.79 -9.37 -2.25
N ILE A 49 4.80 -10.07 -2.72
CA ILE A 49 5.91 -10.52 -1.90
C ILE A 49 7.12 -9.70 -2.31
N TYR A 50 7.48 -8.70 -1.50
CA TYR A 50 8.61 -7.81 -1.76
C TYR A 50 9.91 -8.43 -1.23
N SER A 51 10.90 -8.61 -2.10
CA SER A 51 12.19 -9.20 -1.72
C SER A 51 13.34 -8.59 -2.54
N SER A 52 14.53 -9.16 -2.38
CA SER A 52 15.75 -8.75 -3.08
C SER A 52 16.64 -9.95 -3.35
N LEU A 53 17.41 -9.84 -4.43
CA LEU A 53 18.50 -10.75 -4.76
C LEU A 53 19.82 -9.97 -4.77
N ASP A 54 20.89 -10.61 -4.28
CA ASP A 54 22.25 -10.08 -4.26
C ASP A 54 23.26 -11.21 -4.45
N ASP A 55 24.55 -10.87 -4.54
CA ASP A 55 25.60 -11.83 -4.91
C ASP A 55 25.73 -13.00 -3.91
N GLU A 56 25.34 -12.78 -2.64
CA GLU A 56 25.30 -13.83 -1.62
C GLU A 56 24.02 -14.68 -1.72
N HIS A 57 22.98 -14.13 -2.36
CA HIS A 57 21.62 -14.62 -2.36
C HIS A 57 20.97 -14.51 -3.76
N ALA A 58 21.53 -15.24 -4.73
CA ALA A 58 21.07 -15.21 -6.11
C ALA A 58 19.72 -15.88 -6.38
N VAL A 59 19.12 -16.52 -5.36
CA VAL A 59 17.84 -17.24 -5.46
C VAL A 59 16.92 -16.98 -4.27
N ARG A 60 15.61 -16.99 -4.54
CA ARG A 60 14.54 -17.03 -3.54
C ARG A 60 13.50 -18.08 -3.92
N TYR A 61 13.17 -18.96 -2.99
CA TYR A 61 12.16 -20.01 -3.14
C TYR A 61 10.90 -19.67 -2.36
N TYR A 62 9.79 -19.94 -3.01
CA TYR A 62 8.45 -19.84 -2.48
C TYR A 62 7.73 -21.16 -2.73
N MET A 63 6.79 -21.53 -1.86
CA MET A 63 5.98 -22.73 -2.03
C MET A 63 4.51 -22.49 -1.73
N PHE A 64 3.65 -23.25 -2.37
CA PHE A 64 2.22 -23.30 -2.08
C PHE A 64 1.66 -24.68 -2.42
N GLU A 65 0.50 -25.00 -1.84
CA GLU A 65 -0.29 -26.16 -2.23
C GLU A 65 -1.49 -25.69 -3.06
N ILE A 66 -1.82 -26.45 -4.10
CA ILE A 66 -2.94 -26.15 -4.99
C ILE A 66 -3.60 -27.43 -5.49
N GLU A 67 -4.89 -27.39 -5.79
CA GLU A 67 -5.63 -28.51 -6.37
C GLU A 67 -5.59 -28.51 -7.91
N LYS A 68 -5.68 -29.69 -8.51
CA LYS A 68 -5.73 -29.87 -9.96
C LYS A 68 -6.86 -29.04 -10.57
N GLY A 69 -6.53 -28.25 -11.58
CA GLY A 69 -7.47 -27.42 -12.32
C GLY A 69 -7.75 -26.06 -11.66
N GLU A 70 -7.18 -25.77 -10.49
CA GLU A 70 -7.15 -24.41 -9.97
C GLU A 70 -6.07 -23.60 -10.69
N ARG A 71 -6.32 -22.28 -10.81
CA ARG A 71 -5.46 -21.36 -11.54
C ARG A 71 -4.22 -20.97 -10.72
N ILE A 72 -3.04 -21.10 -11.34
CA ILE A 72 -1.77 -20.57 -10.86
C ILE A 72 -1.50 -19.29 -11.65
N TYR A 73 -1.54 -18.16 -10.95
CA TYR A 73 -1.17 -16.86 -11.51
C TYR A 73 0.06 -16.33 -10.78
N VAL A 74 1.10 -15.98 -11.53
CA VAL A 74 2.36 -15.42 -11.03
C VAL A 74 2.81 -14.29 -11.93
N SER A 75 3.09 -13.11 -11.38
CA SER A 75 3.72 -11.99 -12.06
C SER A 75 4.97 -11.56 -11.31
N LEU A 76 6.08 -11.43 -12.03
CA LEU A 76 7.34 -10.94 -11.50
C LEU A 76 7.50 -9.47 -11.89
N ILE A 77 7.65 -8.63 -10.87
CA ILE A 77 7.82 -7.19 -11.05
C ILE A 77 9.14 -6.71 -10.46
N ILE A 78 9.75 -5.70 -11.07
CA ILE A 78 10.88 -4.96 -10.51
C ILE A 78 10.51 -3.49 -10.35
N SER A 79 11.07 -2.82 -9.34
CA SER A 79 10.85 -1.39 -9.19
C SER A 79 11.52 -0.62 -10.34
N ALA A 80 10.82 0.37 -10.89
CA ALA A 80 11.33 1.24 -11.93
C ALA A 80 12.38 2.26 -11.45
N GLY A 81 12.70 2.27 -10.15
CA GLY A 81 13.67 3.17 -9.55
C GLY A 81 15.11 2.89 -9.98
N ALA A 82 15.92 3.95 -10.07
CA ALA A 82 17.31 3.90 -10.54
C ALA A 82 18.23 2.92 -9.78
N ARG A 83 17.88 2.55 -8.54
CA ARG A 83 18.65 1.57 -7.75
C ARG A 83 18.65 0.17 -8.38
N ASN A 84 17.65 -0.19 -9.16
CA ASN A 84 17.52 -1.49 -9.83
C ASN A 84 17.91 -1.43 -11.32
N ALA A 85 18.61 -0.38 -11.75
CA ALA A 85 19.00 -0.24 -13.14
C ALA A 85 19.90 -1.41 -13.57
N GLY A 86 19.47 -2.14 -14.59
CA GLY A 86 20.18 -3.32 -15.12
C GLY A 86 19.89 -4.63 -14.39
N PHE A 87 19.13 -4.62 -13.29
CA PHE A 87 18.65 -5.84 -12.65
C PHE A 87 17.50 -6.44 -13.45
N LEU A 88 17.63 -7.69 -13.88
CA LEU A 88 16.63 -8.39 -14.69
C LEU A 88 16.52 -9.86 -14.26
N PRO A 89 15.82 -10.14 -13.15
CA PRO A 89 15.63 -11.51 -12.68
C PRO A 89 14.63 -12.26 -13.55
N SER A 90 14.67 -13.58 -13.45
CA SER A 90 13.72 -14.52 -14.03
C SER A 90 13.05 -15.33 -12.93
N PHE A 91 11.99 -16.06 -13.25
CA PHE A 91 11.44 -17.03 -12.32
C PHE A 91 11.12 -18.37 -12.99
N ALA A 92 11.01 -19.41 -12.18
CA ALA A 92 10.53 -20.71 -12.63
C ALA A 92 9.46 -21.26 -11.70
N LEU A 93 8.47 -21.94 -12.28
CA LEU A 93 7.49 -22.76 -11.57
C LEU A 93 7.93 -24.22 -11.65
N MET A 94 8.02 -24.89 -10.50
CA MET A 94 8.36 -26.30 -10.38
C MET A 94 7.22 -27.04 -9.65
N GLY A 95 6.86 -28.23 -10.14
CA GLY A 95 5.77 -28.98 -9.53
C GLY A 95 5.33 -30.21 -10.32
N PRO A 96 4.35 -30.96 -9.79
CA PRO A 96 3.93 -32.25 -10.33
C PRO A 96 3.24 -32.10 -11.69
N ASN A 97 3.58 -32.99 -12.62
CA ASN A 97 3.02 -33.06 -13.99
C ASN A 97 3.10 -31.78 -14.82
N LEU A 98 3.99 -30.84 -14.47
CA LEU A 98 4.38 -29.78 -15.39
C LEU A 98 5.20 -30.38 -16.54
N THR A 99 5.17 -29.74 -17.69
CA THR A 99 6.09 -30.06 -18.79
C THR A 99 7.34 -29.22 -18.63
N ASP A 100 8.50 -29.77 -18.97
CA ASP A 100 9.75 -29.00 -19.00
C ASP A 100 9.71 -27.99 -20.14
N GLU A 101 9.61 -26.72 -19.79
CA GLU A 101 9.63 -25.58 -20.70
C GLU A 101 10.77 -24.66 -20.29
N ASN A 102 11.75 -24.49 -21.18
CA ASN A 102 12.95 -23.70 -20.92
C ASN A 102 13.74 -24.12 -19.65
N ALA A 103 13.54 -25.35 -19.15
CA ALA A 103 14.18 -25.85 -17.93
C ALA A 103 15.73 -25.81 -17.96
N ALA A 104 16.35 -25.73 -19.14
CA ALA A 104 17.79 -25.56 -19.30
C ALA A 104 18.30 -24.18 -18.86
N LEU A 105 17.42 -23.17 -18.78
CA LEU A 105 17.76 -21.82 -18.34
C LEU A 105 17.82 -21.66 -16.83
N LEU A 106 17.28 -22.62 -16.07
CA LEU A 106 17.40 -22.60 -14.62
C LEU A 106 18.87 -22.83 -14.23
N PRO A 107 19.51 -21.88 -13.53
CA PRO A 107 20.94 -21.89 -13.26
C PRO A 107 21.35 -23.08 -12.39
N SER A 108 22.60 -23.53 -12.53
CA SER A 108 23.11 -24.72 -11.82
C SER A 108 23.18 -24.57 -10.30
N TYR A 109 23.20 -23.33 -9.79
CA TYR A 109 23.15 -23.06 -8.36
C TYR A 109 21.73 -23.10 -7.78
N ALA A 110 20.69 -23.15 -8.62
CA ALA A 110 19.32 -23.32 -8.17
C ALA A 110 19.02 -24.82 -7.97
N GLU A 111 18.42 -25.14 -6.82
CA GLU A 111 17.92 -26.47 -6.49
C GLU A 111 16.73 -26.83 -7.37
N ARG A 112 16.67 -28.10 -7.78
CA ARG A 112 15.56 -28.67 -8.56
C ARG A 112 14.82 -29.70 -7.73
N LEU A 113 13.52 -29.83 -7.98
CA LEU A 113 12.76 -30.97 -7.49
C LEU A 113 13.28 -32.26 -8.15
N PRO A 114 13.21 -33.43 -7.49
CA PRO A 114 13.53 -34.71 -8.12
C PRO A 114 12.65 -34.98 -9.35
N ASP A 115 13.23 -35.61 -10.38
CA ASP A 115 12.57 -35.98 -11.65
C ASP A 115 11.57 -37.17 -11.50
N GLU A 116 10.76 -37.15 -10.44
CA GLU A 116 9.76 -38.17 -10.10
C GLU A 116 8.36 -37.79 -10.58
N GLY A 117 8.26 -37.29 -11.81
CA GLY A 117 7.03 -36.73 -12.37
C GLY A 117 6.81 -35.25 -12.05
N ASN A 118 7.85 -34.54 -11.61
CA ASN A 118 7.87 -33.09 -11.58
C ASN A 118 8.40 -32.53 -12.91
N GLY A 119 7.96 -31.33 -13.26
CA GLY A 119 8.50 -30.56 -14.38
C GLY A 119 8.76 -29.11 -13.99
N ILE A 120 9.38 -28.37 -14.90
CA ILE A 120 9.83 -26.99 -14.68
C ILE A 120 9.43 -26.10 -15.86
N ILE A 121 8.76 -24.98 -15.58
CA ILE A 121 8.52 -23.91 -16.56
C ILE A 121 9.35 -22.70 -16.15
N VAL A 122 10.28 -22.26 -17.00
CA VAL A 122 11.10 -21.06 -16.78
C VAL A 122 10.57 -19.90 -17.61
N ILE A 123 10.31 -18.77 -16.94
CA ILE A 123 9.92 -17.49 -17.53
C ILE A 123 11.10 -16.53 -17.39
N GLU A 124 11.72 -16.21 -18.53
CA GLU A 124 12.79 -15.22 -18.60
C GLU A 124 12.22 -13.80 -18.37
N GLY A 125 12.98 -13.00 -17.62
CA GLY A 125 12.65 -11.59 -17.44
C GLY A 125 12.84 -10.80 -18.74
N GLU A 126 11.80 -10.13 -19.21
CA GLU A 126 11.86 -9.21 -20.35
C GLU A 126 11.51 -7.80 -19.88
N LEU A 127 12.43 -6.85 -20.07
CA LEU A 127 12.17 -5.47 -19.68
C LEU A 127 11.25 -4.79 -20.71
N PRO A 128 10.03 -4.37 -20.34
CA PRO A 128 9.16 -3.66 -21.27
C PRO A 128 9.70 -2.26 -21.55
N ALA A 129 9.23 -1.65 -22.64
CA ALA A 129 9.70 -0.33 -23.05
C ALA A 129 9.39 0.78 -22.03
N GLN A 130 8.34 0.61 -21.22
CA GLN A 130 7.83 1.63 -20.29
C GLN A 130 7.25 0.98 -19.04
N GLY A 131 7.34 1.69 -17.90
CA GLY A 131 6.84 1.22 -16.62
C GLY A 131 5.33 1.42 -16.45
N THR A 132 4.73 0.55 -15.65
CA THR A 132 3.32 0.59 -15.25
C THR A 132 3.15 1.45 -14.00
N TYR A 133 2.11 2.27 -13.99
CA TYR A 133 1.75 3.11 -12.85
C TYR A 133 0.72 2.41 -11.96
N GLU A 134 0.99 2.33 -10.66
CA GLU A 134 0.05 1.81 -9.67
C GLU A 134 -0.73 2.95 -8.99
N PRO A 135 -2.05 3.10 -9.22
CA PRO A 135 -2.80 4.24 -8.71
C PRO A 135 -3.16 4.19 -7.22
N PHE A 136 -3.32 3.01 -6.62
CA PHE A 136 -3.77 2.88 -5.22
C PHE A 136 -2.63 3.13 -4.23
N SER A 137 -1.44 2.64 -4.58
CA SER A 137 -0.18 2.93 -3.91
C SER A 137 0.77 3.60 -4.90
N PRO A 138 0.66 4.93 -5.11
CA PRO A 138 1.35 5.63 -6.19
C PRO A 138 2.82 5.24 -6.29
N SER A 139 3.12 4.40 -7.26
CA SER A 139 4.44 3.82 -7.50
C SER A 139 4.56 3.43 -8.97
N GLY A 140 5.80 3.14 -9.39
CA GLY A 140 6.10 2.70 -10.75
C GLY A 140 6.88 1.39 -10.71
N TYR A 141 6.47 0.43 -11.52
CA TYR A 141 7.13 -0.86 -11.64
C TYR A 141 7.21 -1.30 -13.11
N TYR A 142 8.10 -2.24 -13.38
CA TYR A 142 8.11 -3.00 -14.62
C TYR A 142 7.62 -4.40 -14.30
N GLU A 143 6.58 -4.85 -15.00
CA GLU A 143 6.25 -6.26 -15.08
C GLU A 143 7.15 -6.90 -16.13
N ILE A 144 7.92 -7.90 -15.72
CA ILE A 144 8.99 -8.48 -16.54
C ILE A 144 8.76 -9.96 -16.84
N GLY A 145 7.77 -10.59 -16.23
CA GLY A 145 7.40 -11.97 -16.53
C GLY A 145 6.07 -12.31 -15.92
N GLU A 146 5.28 -13.11 -16.63
CA GLU A 146 3.94 -13.54 -16.21
C GLU A 146 3.77 -15.03 -16.53
N LEU A 147 3.09 -15.75 -15.66
CA LEU A 147 2.63 -17.11 -15.87
C LEU A 147 1.18 -17.23 -15.41
N ASP A 148 0.33 -17.75 -16.29
CA ASP A 148 -1.08 -18.00 -16.03
C ASP A 148 -1.49 -19.37 -16.59
N ILE A 149 -1.61 -20.37 -15.72
CA ILE A 149 -1.94 -21.75 -16.10
C ILE A 149 -2.91 -22.38 -15.11
N ASP A 150 -3.60 -23.44 -15.53
CA ASP A 150 -4.29 -24.33 -14.60
C ASP A 150 -3.33 -25.41 -14.08
N ALA A 151 -3.37 -25.70 -12.77
CA ALA A 151 -2.53 -26.71 -12.15
C ALA A 151 -2.79 -28.11 -12.77
N PRO A 152 -1.80 -28.75 -13.41
CA PRO A 152 -2.02 -30.05 -14.08
C PRO A 152 -2.28 -31.20 -13.09
N ALA A 153 -1.83 -31.05 -11.85
CA ALA A 153 -2.03 -31.99 -10.76
C ALA A 153 -2.16 -31.28 -9.41
N SER A 154 -2.89 -31.88 -8.47
CA SER A 154 -2.92 -31.42 -7.09
C SER A 154 -1.58 -31.71 -6.43
N GLY A 155 -1.08 -30.78 -5.63
CA GLY A 155 0.14 -30.99 -4.87
C GLY A 155 0.86 -29.70 -4.52
N GLN A 156 2.11 -29.86 -4.12
CA GLN A 156 2.98 -28.76 -3.77
C GLN A 156 3.73 -28.26 -5.00
N TYR A 157 3.71 -26.95 -5.19
CA TYR A 157 4.45 -26.25 -6.24
C TYR A 157 5.43 -25.28 -5.59
N TYR A 158 6.48 -24.97 -6.33
CA TYR A 158 7.52 -24.04 -5.93
C TYR A 158 7.70 -22.97 -7.00
N ILE A 159 7.86 -21.72 -6.57
CA ILE A 159 8.36 -20.65 -7.42
C ILE A 159 9.78 -20.35 -6.98
N VAL A 160 10.71 -20.33 -7.91
CA VAL A 160 12.07 -19.84 -7.68
C VAL A 160 12.28 -18.58 -8.49
N VAL A 161 12.67 -17.48 -7.83
CA VAL A 161 13.12 -16.26 -8.49
C VAL A 161 14.64 -16.23 -8.43
N PHE A 162 15.28 -15.96 -9.55
CA PHE A 162 16.74 -16.02 -9.68
C PHE A 162 17.26 -14.96 -10.65
N TYR A 163 18.54 -14.62 -10.53
CA TYR A 163 19.22 -13.70 -11.46
C TYR A 163 20.66 -14.14 -11.66
N ASP A 164 21.27 -13.81 -12.79
CA ASP A 164 22.69 -14.07 -13.01
C ASP A 164 23.56 -12.95 -12.41
N PRO A 165 24.31 -13.20 -11.32
CA PRO A 165 25.18 -12.20 -10.69
C PRO A 165 26.43 -11.87 -11.53
N GLU A 166 26.78 -12.69 -12.52
CA GLU A 166 27.89 -12.39 -13.44
C GLU A 166 27.47 -11.44 -14.56
N GLU A 167 26.18 -11.43 -14.94
CA GLU A 167 25.66 -10.62 -16.04
C GLU A 167 24.97 -9.33 -15.59
N THR A 168 24.28 -9.35 -14.45
CA THR A 168 23.46 -8.23 -13.97
C THR A 168 23.71 -7.92 -12.49
N PRO A 169 23.62 -6.66 -12.06
CA PRO A 169 23.67 -6.33 -10.64
C PRO A 169 22.42 -6.87 -9.92
N GLY A 170 22.59 -7.27 -8.65
CA GLY A 170 21.46 -7.61 -7.79
C GLY A 170 20.50 -6.43 -7.58
N GLY A 171 19.28 -6.73 -7.15
CA GLY A 171 18.23 -5.73 -7.01
C GLY A 171 16.97 -6.23 -6.32
N ASN A 172 16.00 -5.32 -6.29
CA ASN A 172 14.73 -5.53 -5.60
C ASN A 172 13.66 -6.01 -6.60
N PHE A 173 13.00 -7.12 -6.27
CA PHE A 173 11.86 -7.67 -7.03
C PHE A 173 10.66 -7.86 -6.11
N ALA A 174 9.47 -7.89 -6.71
CA ALA A 174 8.30 -8.38 -6.03
C ALA A 174 7.62 -9.47 -6.85
N LEU A 175 7.09 -10.45 -6.15
CA LEU A 175 6.35 -11.57 -6.72
C LEU A 175 4.87 -11.37 -6.40
N ALA A 176 4.08 -11.10 -7.43
CA ALA A 176 2.63 -11.06 -7.36
C ALA A 176 2.09 -12.47 -7.60
N VAL A 177 1.32 -13.03 -6.67
CA VAL A 177 0.72 -14.37 -6.79
C VAL A 177 -0.76 -14.28 -6.51
N GLY A 178 -1.57 -15.06 -7.22
CA GLY A 178 -3.01 -15.13 -7.04
C GLY A 178 -3.79 -14.02 -7.76
N TYR A 179 -5.11 -14.11 -7.68
CA TYR A 179 -6.03 -13.34 -8.53
C TYR A 179 -7.30 -12.87 -7.80
N LEU A 180 -7.46 -13.22 -6.52
CA LEU A 180 -8.57 -12.79 -5.67
C LEU A 180 -8.11 -11.65 -4.74
N GLU A 181 -8.63 -10.45 -4.97
CA GLU A 181 -8.37 -9.28 -4.13
C GLU A 181 -9.16 -9.33 -2.82
N GLU A 182 -8.56 -9.92 -1.80
CA GLU A 182 -9.13 -10.01 -0.46
C GLU A 182 -8.24 -9.35 0.60
N PHE A 183 -8.77 -8.32 1.26
CA PHE A 183 -8.09 -7.62 2.35
C PHE A 183 -8.81 -7.83 3.67
N THR A 184 -8.07 -8.30 4.67
CA THR A 184 -8.51 -8.26 6.06
C THR A 184 -8.49 -6.82 6.57
N LEU A 185 -9.30 -6.55 7.60
CA LEU A 185 -9.31 -5.24 8.25
C LEU A 185 -7.92 -4.87 8.82
N GLU A 186 -7.18 -5.86 9.34
CA GLU A 186 -5.85 -5.65 9.87
C GLU A 186 -4.87 -5.23 8.76
N GLU A 187 -4.81 -5.96 7.65
CA GLU A 187 -3.99 -5.61 6.48
C GLU A 187 -4.32 -4.20 5.99
N TRP A 188 -5.60 -3.83 5.93
CA TRP A 188 -6.04 -2.51 5.52
C TRP A 188 -5.58 -1.40 6.49
N LEU A 189 -5.70 -1.62 7.80
CA LEU A 189 -5.33 -0.63 8.81
C LEU A 189 -3.81 -0.38 8.87
N PHE A 190 -3.01 -1.39 8.59
CA PHE A 190 -1.55 -1.29 8.60
C PHE A 190 -0.94 -0.92 7.24
N LEU A 191 -1.74 -0.93 6.17
CA LEU A 191 -1.30 -0.58 4.82
C LEU A 191 -0.52 0.75 4.73
N PRO A 192 -0.88 1.87 5.42
CA PRO A 192 -0.09 3.09 5.37
C PRO A 192 1.38 2.91 5.80
N PHE A 193 1.64 2.00 6.74
CA PHE A 193 2.98 1.68 7.22
C PHE A 193 3.70 0.73 6.27
N THR A 194 3.00 -0.27 5.73
CA THR A 194 3.53 -1.13 4.67
C THR A 194 3.98 -0.32 3.46
N LEU A 195 3.19 0.68 3.04
CA LEU A 195 3.52 1.52 1.89
C LEU A 195 4.82 2.29 2.06
N ILE A 196 5.15 2.75 3.27
CA ILE A 196 6.45 3.38 3.55
C ILE A 196 7.59 2.38 3.27
N SER A 197 7.43 1.13 3.69
CA SER A 197 8.40 0.06 3.41
C SER A 197 8.47 -0.27 1.93
N VAL A 198 7.35 -0.26 1.20
CA VAL A 198 7.30 -0.47 -0.25
C VAL A 198 8.01 0.66 -1.00
N TYR A 199 7.82 1.92 -0.61
CA TYR A 199 8.55 3.04 -1.21
C TYR A 199 10.05 2.98 -0.91
N ALA A 200 10.45 2.54 0.29
CA ALA A 200 11.85 2.29 0.58
C ALA A 200 12.42 1.12 -0.26
N TRP A 201 11.63 0.04 -0.38
CA TRP A 201 11.95 -1.11 -1.23
C TRP A 201 12.04 -0.72 -2.71
N SER A 202 11.30 0.27 -3.19
CA SER A 202 11.44 0.73 -4.58
C SER A 202 12.80 1.39 -4.86
N GLY A 203 13.62 1.62 -3.83
CA GLY A 203 14.94 2.23 -3.90
C GLY A 203 14.95 3.68 -3.43
N MET A 204 13.81 4.20 -2.95
CA MET A 204 13.74 5.54 -2.40
C MET A 204 14.38 5.58 -0.99
N SER A 205 15.11 6.65 -0.70
CA SER A 205 15.59 6.89 0.67
C SER A 205 14.41 7.10 1.62
N ILE A 206 14.45 6.46 2.79
CA ILE A 206 13.43 6.66 3.83
C ILE A 206 13.29 8.14 4.24
N ILE A 207 14.36 8.92 4.15
CA ILE A 207 14.33 10.37 4.42
C ILE A 207 13.45 11.06 3.37
N LEU A 208 13.55 10.65 2.10
CA LEU A 208 12.80 11.25 1.01
C LEU A 208 11.33 10.84 1.06
N VAL A 209 11.04 9.57 1.37
CA VAL A 209 9.68 9.07 1.63
C VAL A 209 9.02 9.85 2.77
N LEU A 210 9.73 10.09 3.88
CA LEU A 210 9.18 10.78 5.04
C LEU A 210 9.24 12.32 4.96
N ALA A 211 10.00 12.89 4.03
CA ALA A 211 10.17 14.33 3.88
C ALA A 211 8.84 15.10 3.70
N PRO A 212 7.93 14.74 2.77
CA PRO A 212 6.67 15.47 2.61
C PRO A 212 5.82 15.42 3.87
N ILE A 213 5.80 14.28 4.57
CA ILE A 213 5.09 14.12 5.85
C ILE A 213 5.69 15.06 6.90
N ALA A 214 7.01 15.00 7.09
CA ALA A 214 7.71 15.81 8.09
C ALA A 214 7.55 17.32 7.83
N ILE A 215 7.64 17.75 6.57
CA ILE A 215 7.45 19.15 6.16
C ILE A 215 6.05 19.61 6.52
N VAL A 216 5.01 18.86 6.16
CA VAL A 216 3.62 19.25 6.47
C VAL A 216 3.34 19.24 7.97
N LEU A 217 3.91 18.29 8.72
CA LEU A 217 3.81 18.28 10.19
C LEU A 217 4.44 19.54 10.80
N VAL A 218 5.67 19.89 10.39
CA VAL A 218 6.38 21.10 10.88
C VAL A 218 5.63 22.37 10.50
N LEU A 219 5.19 22.49 9.25
CA LEU A 219 4.42 23.65 8.78
C LEU A 219 3.06 23.74 9.48
N GLY A 220 2.39 22.61 9.71
CA GLY A 220 1.13 22.53 10.44
C GLY A 220 1.28 23.00 11.88
N ILE A 221 2.34 22.56 12.58
CA ILE A 221 2.67 23.00 13.94
C ILE A 221 3.01 24.49 13.96
N ALA A 222 3.87 24.96 13.05
CA ALA A 222 4.26 26.36 12.95
C ALA A 222 3.04 27.26 12.66
N TRP A 223 2.13 26.81 11.80
CA TRP A 223 0.89 27.50 11.50
C TRP A 223 -0.04 27.55 12.71
N LEU A 224 -0.25 26.44 13.43
CA LEU A 224 -1.04 26.40 14.67
C LEU A 224 -0.43 27.31 15.75
N TYR A 225 0.90 27.33 15.88
CA TYR A 225 1.61 28.22 16.80
C TYR A 225 1.46 29.71 16.41
N SER A 226 1.53 30.04 15.13
CA SER A 226 1.27 31.40 14.64
C SER A 226 -0.17 31.83 14.90
N ARG A 227 -1.14 30.92 14.75
CA ARG A 227 -2.54 31.17 15.12
C ARG A 227 -2.70 31.40 16.62
N HIS A 228 -1.96 30.64 17.45
CA HIS A 228 -1.93 30.82 18.89
C HIS A 228 -1.48 32.23 19.30
N ARG A 229 -0.37 32.72 18.71
CA ARG A 229 0.10 34.10 18.94
C ARG A 229 -0.92 35.18 18.57
N ASN A 230 -1.79 34.89 17.60
CA ASN A 230 -2.85 35.79 17.15
C ASN A 230 -4.19 35.60 17.92
N GLY A 231 -4.15 34.95 19.08
CA GLY A 231 -5.33 34.70 19.92
C GLY A 231 -6.32 33.66 19.37
N LYS A 232 -5.96 32.96 18.29
CA LYS A 232 -6.77 31.88 17.70
C LYS A 232 -6.19 30.52 18.10
N THR A 233 -6.68 29.98 19.20
CA THR A 233 -6.22 28.68 19.74
C THR A 233 -7.38 27.70 19.83
N PRO A 234 -7.09 26.39 19.77
CA PRO A 234 -8.02 25.40 20.30
C PRO A 234 -8.44 25.81 21.73
N LYS A 235 -9.75 25.83 22.00
CA LYS A 235 -10.32 26.20 23.31
C LYS A 235 -10.56 24.98 24.20
N SER A 236 -10.35 23.78 23.67
CA SER A 236 -10.52 22.50 24.35
C SER A 236 -9.51 21.46 23.85
N SER A 237 -9.26 20.43 24.65
CA SER A 237 -8.46 19.26 24.24
C SER A 237 -9.03 18.58 22.99
N ALA A 238 -10.36 18.47 22.91
CA ALA A 238 -11.07 17.95 21.74
C ALA A 238 -10.75 18.72 20.44
N GLN A 239 -10.72 20.06 20.50
CA GLN A 239 -10.31 20.88 19.37
C GLN A 239 -8.82 20.70 19.03
N GLY A 240 -7.95 20.57 20.04
CA GLY A 240 -6.53 20.28 19.83
C GLY A 240 -6.31 18.96 19.10
N MET A 241 -6.94 17.88 19.58
CA MET A 241 -6.92 16.56 18.95
C MET A 241 -7.47 16.59 17.52
N THR A 242 -8.56 17.34 17.29
CA THR A 242 -9.11 17.55 15.94
C THR A 242 -8.09 18.23 15.02
N GLY A 243 -7.35 19.21 15.55
CA GLY A 243 -6.28 19.88 14.81
C GLY A 243 -5.14 18.94 14.43
N ILE A 244 -4.68 18.11 15.38
CA ILE A 244 -3.64 17.09 15.13
C ILE A 244 -4.10 16.11 14.05
N ALA A 245 -5.31 15.57 14.16
CA ALA A 245 -5.88 14.67 13.15
C ALA A 245 -5.96 15.33 11.76
N GLY A 246 -6.30 16.63 11.71
CA GLY A 246 -6.32 17.40 10.48
C GLY A 246 -4.94 17.58 9.83
N VAL A 247 -3.89 17.84 10.64
CA VAL A 247 -2.51 17.92 10.15
C VAL A 247 -2.03 16.55 9.64
N LEU A 248 -2.36 15.45 10.33
CA LEU A 248 -2.02 14.10 9.89
C LEU A 248 -2.69 13.74 8.55
N ALA A 249 -3.96 14.13 8.37
CA ALA A 249 -4.65 13.94 7.08
C ALA A 249 -3.97 14.72 5.95
N LEU A 250 -3.59 15.98 6.20
CA LEU A 250 -2.85 16.79 5.22
C LEU A 250 -1.47 16.19 4.90
N SER A 251 -0.75 15.69 5.90
CA SER A 251 0.57 15.11 5.69
C SER A 251 0.51 13.84 4.84
N TRP A 252 -0.52 13.01 5.02
CA TRP A 252 -0.75 11.85 4.15
C TRP A 252 -1.09 12.27 2.72
N GLY A 253 -2.01 13.21 2.54
CA GLY A 253 -2.35 13.72 1.20
C GLY A 253 -1.14 14.30 0.46
N ALA A 254 -0.25 15.00 1.15
CA ALA A 254 1.00 15.49 0.57
C ALA A 254 1.97 14.35 0.21
N ASN A 255 2.03 13.28 1.02
CA ASN A 255 2.82 12.10 0.71
C ASN A 255 2.32 11.43 -0.58
N VAL A 256 1.01 11.20 -0.69
CA VAL A 256 0.40 10.58 -1.89
C VAL A 256 0.72 11.39 -3.16
N VAL A 257 0.66 12.72 -3.09
CA VAL A 257 1.03 13.58 -4.24
C VAL A 257 2.53 13.50 -4.55
N PHE A 258 3.38 13.46 -3.53
CA PHE A 258 4.82 13.34 -3.71
C PHE A 258 5.20 12.01 -4.39
N GLU A 259 4.67 10.90 -3.88
CA GLU A 259 4.92 9.56 -4.44
C GLU A 259 4.36 9.43 -5.86
N MET A 260 3.21 10.05 -6.15
CA MET A 260 2.69 10.14 -7.51
C MET A 260 3.66 10.86 -8.44
N ILE A 261 4.17 12.04 -8.05
CA ILE A 261 5.14 12.80 -8.85
C ILE A 261 6.40 11.96 -9.09
N SER A 262 6.90 11.27 -8.05
CA SER A 262 8.06 10.39 -8.14
C SER A 262 7.82 9.22 -9.12
N ALA A 263 6.68 8.53 -9.03
CA ALA A 263 6.33 7.43 -9.91
C ALA A 263 6.27 7.86 -11.38
N LEU A 264 5.68 9.03 -11.65
CA LEU A 264 5.54 9.58 -13.01
C LEU A 264 6.87 10.00 -13.65
N THR A 265 7.99 9.92 -12.94
CA THR A 265 9.32 10.11 -13.56
C THR A 265 9.78 8.87 -14.33
N TYR A 266 9.14 7.71 -14.14
CA TYR A 266 9.49 6.45 -14.80
C TYR A 266 8.30 5.73 -15.47
N THR A 267 7.09 6.28 -15.39
CA THR A 267 5.86 5.68 -15.96
C THR A 267 5.14 6.66 -16.90
N MET A 268 4.19 6.15 -17.68
CA MET A 268 3.30 6.99 -18.48
C MET A 268 2.21 7.66 -17.65
N ILE A 269 1.83 8.86 -18.09
CA ILE A 269 0.63 9.54 -17.58
C ILE A 269 -0.60 8.88 -18.19
N GLY A 270 -1.31 8.09 -17.39
CA GLY A 270 -2.57 7.43 -17.76
C GLY A 270 -3.80 7.99 -17.03
N SER A 271 -4.98 7.44 -17.32
CA SER A 271 -6.25 7.80 -16.66
C SER A 271 -6.29 7.44 -15.18
N GLU A 272 -5.48 6.46 -14.78
CA GLU A 272 -5.41 5.85 -13.47
C GLU A 272 -5.00 6.87 -12.39
N ILE A 273 -4.24 7.92 -12.80
CA ILE A 273 -3.83 9.04 -11.95
C ILE A 273 -5.01 9.75 -11.28
N VAL A 274 -6.19 9.73 -11.91
CA VAL A 274 -7.40 10.35 -11.34
C VAL A 274 -7.78 9.69 -10.00
N ILE A 275 -7.51 8.39 -9.83
CA ILE A 275 -7.74 7.66 -8.58
C ILE A 275 -6.84 8.24 -7.49
N THR A 276 -5.55 8.36 -7.75
CA THR A 276 -4.55 8.89 -6.81
C THR A 276 -4.83 10.35 -6.43
N ILE A 277 -5.18 11.19 -7.39
CA ILE A 277 -5.63 12.58 -7.15
C ILE A 277 -6.87 12.58 -6.24
N GLY A 278 -7.78 11.64 -6.45
CA GLY A 278 -8.95 11.43 -5.60
C GLY A 278 -8.57 11.14 -4.15
N PHE A 279 -7.67 10.18 -3.91
CA PHE A 279 -7.17 9.83 -2.58
C PHE A 279 -6.51 11.02 -1.88
N ALA A 280 -5.57 11.70 -2.56
CA ALA A 280 -4.92 12.89 -2.03
C ALA A 280 -5.93 14.02 -1.74
N GLY A 281 -6.88 14.23 -2.65
CA GLY A 281 -7.92 15.25 -2.53
C GLY A 281 -8.82 15.05 -1.33
N VAL A 282 -9.29 13.83 -1.08
CA VAL A 282 -10.10 13.47 0.10
C VAL A 282 -9.30 13.76 1.38
N SER A 283 -8.05 13.30 1.47
CA SER A 283 -7.17 13.57 2.62
C SER A 283 -7.00 15.06 2.89
N VAL A 284 -6.75 15.86 1.85
CA VAL A 284 -6.57 17.31 1.96
C VAL A 284 -7.85 18.01 2.41
N LEU A 285 -9.00 17.64 1.82
CA LEU A 285 -10.30 18.22 2.19
C LEU A 285 -10.69 17.91 3.64
N ILE A 286 -10.50 16.67 4.09
CA ILE A 286 -10.72 16.26 5.48
C ILE A 286 -9.82 17.08 6.40
N GLY A 287 -8.52 17.15 6.10
CA GLY A 287 -7.55 17.85 6.92
C GLY A 287 -7.86 19.35 7.06
N MET A 288 -8.19 20.02 5.95
CA MET A 288 -8.62 21.43 5.97
C MET A 288 -9.88 21.65 6.80
N TYR A 289 -10.88 20.76 6.69
CA TYR A 289 -12.09 20.85 7.49
C TYR A 289 -11.81 20.69 8.98
N MET A 290 -10.99 19.70 9.36
CA MET A 290 -10.65 19.45 10.76
C MET A 290 -9.87 20.61 11.37
N LEU A 291 -8.92 21.21 10.65
CA LEU A 291 -8.24 22.43 11.09
C LEU A 291 -9.21 23.60 11.29
N LYS A 292 -10.23 23.74 10.43
CA LYS A 292 -11.29 24.74 10.61
C LYS A 292 -12.11 24.50 11.88
N VAL A 293 -12.43 23.26 12.21
CA VAL A 293 -13.15 22.90 13.45
C VAL A 293 -12.27 23.14 14.68
N ALA A 294 -10.99 22.80 14.60
CA ALA A 294 -10.01 22.97 15.67
C ALA A 294 -9.84 24.45 16.08
N LEU A 295 -9.91 25.36 15.12
CA LEU A 295 -9.80 26.81 15.34
C LEU A 295 -11.16 27.53 15.43
N GLY A 296 -12.25 26.78 15.61
CA GLY A 296 -13.58 27.36 15.74
C GLY A 296 -13.75 28.13 17.06
N ASP A 297 -14.57 29.19 17.02
CA ASP A 297 -14.81 30.03 18.20
C ASP A 297 -15.67 29.37 19.27
N GLU A 298 -16.36 28.28 18.94
CA GLU A 298 -17.19 27.55 19.88
C GLU A 298 -16.33 26.84 20.94
N PRO A 299 -16.65 26.97 22.24
CA PRO A 299 -15.84 26.38 23.32
C PRO A 299 -15.93 24.85 23.40
N LYS A 300 -17.01 24.28 22.84
CA LYS A 300 -17.21 22.83 22.69
C LYS A 300 -17.59 22.53 21.25
N ILE A 301 -17.20 21.37 20.74
CA ILE A 301 -17.59 20.91 19.41
C ILE A 301 -19.06 20.45 19.46
N PRO A 302 -19.96 21.01 18.64
CA PRO A 302 -21.37 20.62 18.64
C PRO A 302 -21.55 19.22 18.06
N VAL A 303 -22.58 18.49 18.50
CA VAL A 303 -22.84 17.11 18.07
C VAL A 303 -22.95 16.95 16.55
N ARG A 304 -23.49 17.94 15.84
CA ARG A 304 -23.51 17.94 14.37
C ARG A 304 -22.10 17.86 13.75
N ARG A 305 -21.13 18.55 14.34
CA ARG A 305 -19.72 18.44 13.92
C ARG A 305 -19.09 17.15 14.44
N GLY A 306 -19.49 16.66 15.61
CA GLY A 306 -19.07 15.36 16.13
C GLY A 306 -19.44 14.20 15.20
N ILE A 307 -20.67 14.15 14.69
CA ILE A 307 -21.11 13.18 13.68
C ILE A 307 -20.23 13.24 12.44
N LEU A 308 -19.90 14.45 11.97
CA LEU A 308 -18.99 14.63 10.83
C LEU A 308 -17.57 14.15 11.13
N LEU A 309 -17.06 14.32 12.36
CA LEU A 309 -15.74 13.81 12.73
C LEU A 309 -15.69 12.27 12.76
N ILE A 310 -16.78 11.61 13.19
CA ILE A 310 -16.90 10.15 13.10
C ILE A 310 -16.88 9.72 11.62
N ALA A 311 -17.69 10.38 10.78
CA ALA A 311 -17.74 10.09 9.35
C ALA A 311 -16.38 10.32 8.67
N PHE A 312 -15.68 11.41 9.01
CA PHE A 312 -14.34 11.66 8.49
C PHE A 312 -13.31 10.67 9.02
N GLY A 313 -13.41 10.21 10.25
CA GLY A 313 -12.56 9.13 10.74
C GLY A 313 -12.76 7.82 9.97
N GLY A 314 -14.01 7.48 9.63
CA GLY A 314 -14.30 6.35 8.74
C GLY A 314 -13.72 6.53 7.33
N LEU A 315 -13.89 7.71 6.73
CA LEU A 315 -13.26 8.03 5.43
C LEU A 315 -11.73 8.02 5.51
N MET A 316 -11.16 8.46 6.63
CA MET A 316 -9.72 8.41 6.82
C MET A 316 -9.20 6.96 6.81
N ILE A 317 -9.92 6.01 7.42
CA ILE A 317 -9.58 4.58 7.31
C ILE A 317 -9.73 4.09 5.86
N ALA A 318 -10.84 4.41 5.20
CA ALA A 318 -11.10 3.97 3.82
C ALA A 318 -10.09 4.52 2.80
N PHE A 319 -9.55 5.71 3.03
CA PHE A 319 -8.58 6.37 2.13
C PHE A 319 -7.15 6.35 2.68
N LEU A 320 -6.87 5.50 3.68
CA LEU A 320 -5.53 5.33 4.29
C LEU A 320 -4.95 6.63 4.88
N SER A 321 -5.81 7.60 5.17
CA SER A 321 -5.46 8.98 5.47
C SER A 321 -5.18 9.22 6.96
N GLY A 322 -4.13 9.98 7.24
CA GLY A 322 -3.77 10.36 8.61
C GLY A 322 -3.25 9.21 9.46
N PHE A 323 -2.77 8.15 8.82
CA PHE A 323 -2.30 6.92 9.46
C PHE A 323 -3.38 6.32 10.36
N LEU A 324 -3.00 5.51 11.35
CA LEU A 324 -3.96 4.98 12.33
C LEU A 324 -4.37 6.03 13.38
N ILE A 325 -3.52 7.02 13.67
CA ILE A 325 -3.73 7.99 14.75
C ILE A 325 -4.82 9.01 14.40
N GLY A 326 -4.77 9.58 13.19
CA GLY A 326 -5.74 10.56 12.71
C GLY A 326 -7.21 10.09 12.82
N PRO A 327 -7.60 8.94 12.27
CA PRO A 327 -8.97 8.44 12.36
C PRO A 327 -9.37 8.13 13.81
N ILE A 328 -8.49 7.56 14.63
CA ILE A 328 -8.78 7.30 16.05
C ILE A 328 -9.09 8.60 16.79
N LEU A 329 -8.29 9.65 16.59
CA LEU A 329 -8.54 10.97 17.19
C LEU A 329 -9.87 11.55 16.71
N ALA A 330 -10.16 11.49 15.40
CA ALA A 330 -11.39 11.99 14.81
C ALA A 330 -12.64 11.33 15.41
N ILE A 331 -12.65 9.99 15.44
CA ILE A 331 -13.76 9.19 15.97
C ILE A 331 -13.93 9.43 17.46
N SER A 332 -12.83 9.39 18.22
CA SER A 332 -12.86 9.58 19.68
C SER A 332 -13.41 10.95 20.06
N VAL A 333 -12.97 12.01 19.37
CA VAL A 333 -13.51 13.35 19.58
C VAL A 333 -14.97 13.41 19.19
N GLY A 334 -15.35 12.83 18.04
CA GLY A 334 -16.73 12.79 17.59
C GLY A 334 -17.68 12.12 18.59
N ILE A 335 -17.29 10.97 19.14
CA ILE A 335 -18.02 10.24 20.18
C ILE A 335 -18.13 11.08 21.46
N SER A 336 -17.07 11.78 21.86
CA SER A 336 -17.07 12.61 23.08
C SER A 336 -18.14 13.71 23.07
N THR A 337 -18.53 14.19 21.88
CA THR A 337 -19.54 15.26 21.75
C THR A 337 -20.93 14.86 22.26
N PHE A 338 -21.30 13.57 22.18
CA PHE A 338 -22.59 13.07 22.65
C PHE A 338 -22.70 13.04 24.18
N PHE A 339 -21.59 12.82 24.87
CA PHE A 339 -21.55 12.82 26.34
C PHE A 339 -21.60 14.24 26.91
N GLY A 340 -20.97 15.20 26.23
CA GLY A 340 -21.02 16.62 26.63
C GLY A 340 -22.40 17.28 26.46
N GLU A 341 -23.29 16.71 25.63
CA GLU A 341 -24.65 17.21 25.45
C GLU A 341 -25.62 16.70 26.53
N LYS A 342 -25.42 15.47 27.05
CA LYS A 342 -26.18 14.94 28.20
C LYS A 342 -25.98 15.74 29.47
N GLU A 343 -24.75 16.22 29.73
CA GLU A 343 -24.48 17.10 30.88
C GLU A 343 -25.25 18.43 30.81
N ARG A 344 -25.48 18.96 29.60
CA ARG A 344 -26.30 20.18 29.40
C ARG A 344 -27.79 19.94 29.68
N GLN A 345 -28.33 18.78 29.31
CA GLN A 345 -29.75 18.47 29.54
C GLN A 345 -30.05 18.14 31.01
N GLY A 346 -29.06 17.62 31.75
CA GLY A 346 -29.18 17.34 33.20
C GLY A 346 -29.06 18.57 34.11
N GLN A 347 -28.58 19.71 33.60
CA GLN A 347 -28.40 20.97 34.34
C GLN A 347 -29.47 22.03 34.03
N ALA A 348 -30.51 21.72 33.25
CA ALA A 348 -31.63 22.63 33.06
C ALA A 348 -32.34 22.85 34.41
N PRO A 349 -32.46 24.10 34.92
CA PRO A 349 -33.20 24.35 36.14
C PRO A 349 -34.67 23.95 35.93
N ARG A 350 -35.21 23.17 36.87
CA ARG A 350 -36.64 22.82 36.93
C ARG A 350 -37.50 24.02 37.26
#